data_AF-A0A848GTB1-F1
#
_entry.id   AF-A0A848GTB1-F1
#
_cell.length_a   1.000
_cell.length_b   1.000
_cell.length_c   1.000
_cell.angle_alpha   90.00
_cell.angle_beta   90.00
_cell.angle_gamma   90.00
#
_symmetry.space_group_name_H-M   'P 1'
#
loop_
_entity.id
_entity.type
_entity.pdbx_description
1 polymer ?
#
loop_
_entity_poly.entity_id
_entity_poly.type
_entity_poly.pdbx_seq_one_letter_code
_entity_poly.pdbx_strand_id
1 'polypeptide(L)'
;MGSSTIQKPLIDSTHQVLVKLADTATKADTTTHGAVEHMLKYINKTTGVDANTTFTIIVTFIIFGFGLLATWIVSFIGAANARKSYKKSVNLLLFNFAQECKKNHDLMTKSLENVSIVQKHAVGFQLKVIAHLYFLEKIDYSVFLKHYVRCCNKSLKTKAVTEVFQIIGSIKEMEEGALKNMENFTDLLNKRQEDYLTSLFEIERFFERNFLTLKVVDYAVKQECITIYNNWRTLRHDTFIANSFNNLIVPLKVALDKFPNEKNLDSLYIMVDNCYRAYPDLQHVDRLIKSNFQPLAQLSYHAYRKTKVILKIFGYKKYKA
;
A
#
# COMPACT_ATOMS: atom_id res chain seq x y z
N MET A 1 11.34 31.30 17.84
CA MET A 1 11.36 32.25 18.98
C MET A 1 10.00 32.19 19.66
N GLY A 2 9.93 31.75 20.92
CA GLY A 2 8.65 31.61 21.63
C GLY A 2 8.66 30.45 22.62
N SER A 3 9.44 30.58 23.70
CA SER A 3 9.38 29.67 24.85
C SER A 3 10.01 30.35 26.07
N SER A 4 9.44 31.46 26.53
CA SER A 4 9.87 32.09 27.80
C SER A 4 8.73 32.42 28.76
N THR A 5 7.47 32.16 28.39
CA THR A 5 6.32 32.67 29.15
C THR A 5 5.73 31.68 30.17
N ILE A 6 6.08 30.38 30.12
CA ILE A 6 5.51 29.37 31.04
C ILE A 6 6.46 29.03 32.21
N GLN A 7 7.77 29.22 32.06
CA GLN A 7 8.73 28.92 33.14
C GLN A 7 8.75 29.98 34.26
N LYS A 8 8.54 31.26 33.94
CA LYS A 8 8.48 32.34 34.95
C LYS A 8 7.35 32.16 35.99
N PRO A 9 6.08 31.91 35.61
CA PRO A 9 5.01 31.80 36.59
C PRO A 9 5.14 30.56 37.50
N LEU A 10 5.77 29.47 37.00
CA LEU A 10 6.03 28.29 37.83
C LEU A 10 7.12 28.57 38.87
N ILE A 11 8.23 29.21 38.46
CA ILE A 11 9.35 29.57 39.35
C ILE A 11 8.88 30.55 40.43
N ASP A 12 8.10 31.58 40.07
CA ASP A 12 7.54 32.54 41.02
C ASP A 12 6.54 31.89 41.97
N SER A 13 5.74 30.92 41.50
CA SER A 13 4.82 30.17 42.37
C SER A 13 5.57 29.25 43.35
N THR A 14 6.64 28.58 42.91
CA THR A 14 7.48 27.76 43.80
C THR A 14 8.26 28.63 44.79
N HIS A 15 8.72 29.81 44.40
CA HIS A 15 9.39 30.74 45.31
C HIS A 15 8.43 31.31 46.35
N GLN A 16 7.19 31.65 45.97
CA GLN A 16 6.17 32.09 46.93
C GLN A 16 5.72 30.95 47.87
N VAL A 17 5.67 29.71 47.39
CA VAL A 17 5.39 28.53 48.23
C VAL A 17 6.56 28.24 49.18
N LEU A 18 7.81 28.39 48.74
CA LEU A 18 9.00 28.24 49.57
C LEU A 18 9.10 29.32 50.66
N VAL A 19 8.79 30.58 50.32
CA VAL A 19 8.74 31.69 51.30
C VAL A 19 7.59 31.48 52.30
N LYS A 20 6.41 31.04 51.85
CA LYS A 20 5.30 30.69 52.75
C LYS A 20 5.61 29.47 53.62
N LEU A 21 6.31 28.45 53.12
CA LEU A 21 6.74 27.30 53.90
C LEU A 21 7.81 27.68 54.94
N ALA A 22 8.71 28.60 54.61
CA ALA A 22 9.70 29.15 55.55
C ALA A 22 9.03 30.01 56.65
N ASP A 23 8.02 30.82 56.29
CA ASP A 23 7.23 31.60 57.24
C ASP A 23 6.28 30.74 58.10
N THR A 24 5.86 29.58 57.59
CA THR A 24 5.02 28.63 58.35
C THR A 24 5.89 27.76 59.27
N ALA A 25 7.12 27.44 58.87
CA ALA A 25 8.09 26.73 59.71
C ALA A 25 8.60 27.57 60.90
N THR A 26 8.62 28.89 60.77
CA THR A 26 8.95 29.82 61.87
C THR A 26 7.77 30.13 62.80
N LYS A 27 6.54 29.75 62.42
CA LYS A 27 5.29 29.98 63.20
C LYS A 27 4.61 28.70 63.71
N ALA A 28 5.12 27.52 63.36
CA ALA A 28 4.56 26.25 63.83
C ALA A 28 5.05 25.94 65.25
N ASP A 29 4.33 26.50 66.22
CA ASP A 29 4.47 26.17 67.63
C ASP A 29 3.90 24.74 67.89
N THR A 30 4.76 23.91 68.47
CA THR A 30 4.47 22.77 69.36
C THR A 30 3.28 21.85 69.03
N THR A 31 3.51 20.77 68.28
CA THR A 31 2.80 19.47 68.51
C THR A 31 3.41 18.26 67.76
N THR A 32 4.26 18.46 66.75
CA THR A 32 4.97 17.38 66.02
C THR A 32 6.40 17.11 66.53
N HIS A 33 6.70 17.45 67.78
CA HIS A 33 8.07 17.41 68.31
C HIS A 33 8.61 16.01 68.59
N GLY A 34 7.82 15.05 69.08
CA GLY A 34 8.36 13.77 69.59
C GLY A 34 9.18 12.95 68.59
N ALA A 35 8.62 12.59 67.44
CA ALA A 35 9.28 11.66 66.51
C ALA A 35 10.49 12.29 65.80
N VAL A 36 10.40 13.57 65.42
CA VAL A 36 11.48 14.30 64.75
C VAL A 36 12.62 14.60 65.74
N GLU A 37 12.29 14.95 66.97
CA GLU A 37 13.28 15.23 68.01
C GLU A 37 14.00 13.96 68.49
N HIS A 38 13.31 12.82 68.57
CA HIS A 38 13.93 11.52 68.84
C HIS A 38 14.87 11.08 67.70
N MET A 39 14.49 11.30 66.44
CA MET A 39 15.33 11.01 65.28
C MET A 39 16.56 11.93 65.22
N LEU A 40 16.41 13.23 65.49
CA LEU A 40 17.50 14.19 65.54
C LEU A 40 18.47 13.92 66.69
N LYS A 41 17.98 13.58 67.89
CA LYS A 41 18.81 13.14 69.02
C LYS A 41 19.56 11.85 68.72
N TYR A 42 18.93 10.88 68.04
CA TYR A 42 19.58 9.63 67.66
C TYR A 42 20.73 9.88 66.67
N ILE A 43 20.49 10.68 65.63
CA ILE A 43 21.52 10.99 64.62
C ILE A 43 22.67 11.77 65.26
N ASN A 44 22.39 12.82 66.03
CA ASN A 44 23.41 13.63 66.72
C ASN A 44 24.29 12.77 67.67
N LYS A 45 23.67 11.81 68.38
CA LYS A 45 24.39 10.87 69.26
C LYS A 45 25.26 9.85 68.50
N THR A 46 24.91 9.50 67.27
CA THR A 46 25.66 8.52 66.44
C THR A 46 26.71 9.12 65.51
N THR A 47 26.55 10.37 65.08
CA THR A 47 27.44 11.00 64.09
C THR A 47 28.22 12.21 64.61
N GLY A 48 27.88 12.74 65.79
CA GLY A 48 28.52 13.92 66.38
C GLY A 48 28.24 15.22 65.63
N VAL A 49 27.24 15.23 64.74
CA VAL A 49 26.89 16.36 63.87
C VAL A 49 25.75 17.16 64.52
N ASP A 50 25.93 18.48 64.61
CA ASP A 50 24.96 19.40 65.22
C ASP A 50 23.54 19.21 64.64
N ALA A 51 22.53 19.37 65.49
CA ALA A 51 21.13 19.09 65.17
C ALA A 51 20.64 19.95 64.00
N ASN A 52 21.12 21.19 63.89
CA ASN A 52 20.82 22.10 62.78
C ASN A 52 21.42 21.63 61.45
N THR A 53 22.64 21.08 61.48
CA THR A 53 23.30 20.49 60.30
C THR A 53 22.58 19.22 59.85
N THR A 54 22.18 18.37 60.80
CA THR A 54 21.40 17.15 60.52
C THR A 54 20.02 17.48 59.92
N PHE A 55 19.32 18.48 60.49
CA PHE A 55 18.05 18.96 59.96
C PHE A 55 18.20 19.50 58.52
N THR A 56 19.26 20.28 58.27
CA THR A 56 19.57 20.82 56.93
C THR A 56 19.84 19.71 55.91
N ILE A 57 20.56 18.66 56.30
CA ILE A 57 20.83 17.48 55.45
C ILE A 57 19.52 16.76 55.08
N ILE A 58 18.64 16.52 56.04
CA ILE A 58 17.33 15.86 55.79
C ILE A 58 16.46 16.70 54.85
N VAL A 59 16.37 18.02 55.10
CA VAL A 59 15.61 18.94 54.23
C VAL A 59 16.18 18.94 52.81
N THR A 60 17.51 18.90 52.67
CA THR A 60 18.19 18.84 51.36
C THR A 60 17.87 17.54 50.63
N PHE A 61 17.92 16.37 51.28
CA PHE A 61 17.51 15.10 50.67
C PHE A 61 16.04 15.11 50.22
N ILE A 62 15.15 15.72 51.00
CA ILE A 62 13.74 15.85 50.64
C ILE A 62 13.59 16.74 49.40
N ILE A 63 14.21 17.92 49.37
CA ILE A 63 14.12 18.85 48.23
C ILE A 63 14.71 18.22 46.96
N PHE A 64 15.88 17.58 47.04
CA PHE A 64 16.47 16.87 45.92
C PHE A 64 15.61 15.67 45.47
N GLY A 65 15.06 14.92 46.42
CA GLY A 65 14.15 13.81 46.14
C GLY A 65 12.89 14.27 45.41
N PHE A 66 12.27 15.37 45.85
CA PHE A 66 11.14 16.00 45.16
C PHE A 66 11.52 16.51 43.77
N GLY A 67 12.70 17.14 43.61
CA GLY A 67 13.20 17.59 42.31
C GLY A 67 13.39 16.44 41.32
N LEU A 68 13.95 15.31 41.78
CA LEU A 68 14.12 14.10 40.97
C LEU A 68 12.77 13.46 40.61
N LEU A 69 11.85 13.36 41.57
CA LEU A 69 10.50 12.85 41.33
C LEU A 69 9.73 13.72 40.34
N ALA A 70 9.78 15.05 40.48
CA ALA A 70 9.14 15.98 39.55
C ALA A 70 9.70 15.84 38.14
N THR A 71 11.03 15.77 38.00
CA THR A 71 11.70 15.56 36.72
C THR A 71 11.32 14.22 36.09
N TRP A 72 11.25 13.16 36.91
CA TRP A 72 10.82 11.84 36.48
C TRP A 72 9.35 11.83 36.00
N ILE A 73 8.45 12.49 36.72
CA ILE A 73 7.03 12.62 36.35
C ILE A 73 6.88 13.40 35.03
N VAL A 74 7.57 14.53 34.88
CA VAL A 74 7.52 15.33 33.64
C VAL A 74 8.05 14.53 32.46
N SER A 75 9.17 13.81 32.64
CA SER A 75 9.74 12.92 31.62
C SER A 75 8.78 11.77 31.27
N PHE A 76 8.12 11.19 32.27
CA PHE A 76 7.13 10.13 32.08
C PHE A 76 5.90 10.62 31.30
N ILE A 77 5.36 11.79 31.64
CA ILE A 77 4.23 12.42 30.93
C ILE A 77 4.62 12.75 29.49
N GLY A 78 5.81 13.34 29.28
CA GLY A 78 6.33 13.63 27.94
C GLY A 78 6.45 12.37 27.08
N ALA A 79 7.03 11.31 27.63
CA ALA A 79 7.15 10.02 26.95
C ALA A 79 5.78 9.36 26.67
N ALA A 80 4.80 9.52 27.57
CA ALA A 80 3.45 9.01 27.39
C ALA A 80 2.73 9.76 26.25
N ASN A 81 2.84 11.09 26.20
CA ASN A 81 2.27 11.93 25.15
C ASN A 81 2.89 11.63 23.78
N ALA A 82 4.22 11.57 23.70
CA ALA A 82 4.93 11.20 22.48
C ALA A 82 4.48 9.83 21.96
N ARG A 83 4.34 8.84 22.85
CA ARG A 83 3.82 7.51 22.48
C ARG A 83 2.38 7.56 22.00
N LYS A 84 1.50 8.30 22.67
CA LYS A 84 0.09 8.42 22.28
C LYS A 84 -0.02 9.04 20.88
N SER A 85 0.78 10.07 20.61
CA SER A 85 0.89 10.71 19.30
C SER A 85 1.40 9.72 18.23
N TYR A 86 2.52 9.03 18.50
CA TYR A 86 3.08 8.02 17.60
C TYR A 86 2.06 6.93 17.25
N LYS A 87 1.39 6.34 18.25
CA LYS A 87 0.35 5.32 18.04
C LYS A 87 -0.79 5.85 17.18
N LYS A 88 -1.24 7.08 17.43
CA LYS A 88 -2.32 7.69 16.64
C LYS A 88 -1.92 7.84 15.17
N SER A 89 -0.73 8.36 14.90
CA SER A 89 -0.22 8.54 13.53
C SER A 89 -0.03 7.21 12.81
N VAL A 90 0.60 6.24 13.47
CA VAL A 90 0.84 4.91 12.89
C VAL A 90 -0.48 4.16 12.65
N ASN A 91 -1.43 4.18 13.59
CA ASN A 91 -2.74 3.57 13.38
C ASN A 91 -3.50 4.22 12.22
N LEU A 92 -3.39 5.54 12.06
CA LEU A 92 -3.99 6.25 10.93
C LEU A 92 -3.35 5.82 9.60
N LEU A 93 -2.01 5.72 9.56
CA LEU A 93 -1.29 5.22 8.38
C LEU A 93 -1.69 3.78 8.03
N LEU A 94 -1.73 2.89 9.01
CA LEU A 94 -2.18 1.50 8.82
C LEU A 94 -3.65 1.43 8.37
N PHE A 95 -4.52 2.30 8.89
CA PHE A 95 -5.89 2.38 8.44
C PHE A 95 -5.98 2.81 6.98
N ASN A 96 -5.27 3.86 6.59
CA ASN A 96 -5.24 4.34 5.20
C ASN A 96 -4.63 3.30 4.26
N PHE A 97 -3.53 2.66 4.67
CA PHE A 97 -2.93 1.53 3.96
C PHE A 97 -3.95 0.41 3.71
N ALA A 98 -4.71 0.00 4.74
CA ALA A 98 -5.76 -1.00 4.57
C ALA A 98 -6.83 -0.55 3.56
N GLN A 99 -7.28 0.71 3.62
CA GLN A 99 -8.26 1.21 2.65
C GLN A 99 -7.72 1.24 1.23
N GLU A 100 -6.47 1.63 1.02
CA GLU A 100 -5.82 1.60 -0.28
C GLU A 100 -5.66 0.16 -0.79
N CYS A 101 -5.31 -0.80 0.07
CA CYS A 101 -5.31 -2.23 -0.29
C CYS A 101 -6.69 -2.70 -0.76
N LYS A 102 -7.77 -2.27 -0.10
CA LYS A 102 -9.14 -2.59 -0.53
C LYS A 102 -9.44 -1.97 -1.90
N LYS A 103 -9.16 -0.69 -2.09
CA LYS A 103 -9.38 -0.01 -3.38
C LYS A 103 -8.60 -0.69 -4.50
N ASN A 104 -7.36 -1.07 -4.23
CA ASN A 104 -6.52 -1.77 -5.20
C ASN A 104 -7.12 -3.13 -5.56
N HIS A 105 -7.57 -3.90 -4.55
CA HIS A 105 -8.30 -5.15 -4.80
C HIS A 105 -9.56 -4.94 -5.65
N ASP A 106 -10.40 -3.95 -5.33
CA ASP A 106 -11.65 -3.69 -6.06
C ASP A 106 -11.36 -3.29 -7.52
N LEU A 107 -10.34 -2.44 -7.75
CA LEU A 107 -9.91 -2.04 -9.10
C LEU A 107 -9.36 -3.22 -9.90
N MET A 108 -8.44 -4.00 -9.32
CA MET A 108 -7.84 -5.15 -9.98
C MET A 108 -8.88 -6.22 -10.30
N THR A 109 -9.79 -6.51 -9.38
CA THR A 109 -10.86 -7.50 -9.59
C THR A 109 -11.73 -7.08 -10.77
N LYS A 110 -12.13 -5.80 -10.83
CA LYS A 110 -12.85 -5.26 -11.98
C LYS A 110 -12.04 -5.39 -13.29
N SER A 111 -10.74 -5.12 -13.27
CA SER A 111 -9.86 -5.33 -14.44
C SER A 111 -9.74 -6.79 -14.85
N LEU A 112 -9.75 -7.74 -13.91
CA LEU A 112 -9.70 -9.18 -14.18
C LEU A 112 -11.03 -9.70 -14.76
N GLU A 113 -12.15 -9.20 -14.24
CA GLU A 113 -13.52 -9.51 -14.68
C GLU A 113 -13.88 -8.87 -16.02
N ASN A 114 -13.20 -7.78 -16.40
CA ASN A 114 -13.41 -7.15 -17.69
C ASN A 114 -13.14 -8.13 -18.85
N VAL A 115 -13.96 -7.95 -19.88
CA VAL A 115 -13.89 -8.67 -21.16
C VAL A 115 -12.48 -8.57 -21.73
N SER A 116 -11.98 -9.69 -22.25
CA SER A 116 -10.63 -9.86 -22.81
C SER A 116 -10.24 -8.70 -23.74
N ILE A 117 -8.96 -8.32 -23.76
CA ILE A 117 -8.42 -7.28 -24.67
C ILE A 117 -8.77 -7.58 -26.14
N VAL A 118 -8.98 -8.86 -26.46
CA VAL A 118 -9.32 -9.33 -27.80
C VAL A 118 -10.81 -9.16 -28.14
N GLN A 119 -11.68 -9.01 -27.15
CA GLN A 119 -13.14 -8.96 -27.27
C GLN A 119 -13.74 -7.56 -27.04
N LYS A 120 -13.01 -6.64 -26.39
CA LYS A 120 -13.43 -5.23 -26.23
C LYS A 120 -12.18 -4.36 -26.14
N HIS A 121 -12.25 -3.08 -26.53
CA HIS A 121 -11.25 -2.07 -26.13
C HIS A 121 -11.32 -1.79 -24.61
N ALA A 122 -11.33 -2.83 -23.80
CA ALA A 122 -11.22 -2.74 -22.35
C ALA A 122 -9.73 -2.55 -22.04
N VAL A 123 -9.38 -1.27 -21.99
CA VAL A 123 -8.10 -0.69 -21.61
C VAL A 123 -7.50 -1.36 -20.38
N GLY A 124 -6.21 -1.69 -20.51
CA GLY A 124 -5.16 -1.65 -19.49
C GLY A 124 -5.52 -2.14 -18.08
N PHE A 125 -4.82 -3.17 -17.63
CA PHE A 125 -4.81 -3.53 -16.23
C PHE A 125 -4.51 -2.30 -15.36
N GLN A 126 -5.40 -1.96 -14.42
CA GLN A 126 -5.23 -0.79 -13.56
C GLN A 126 -4.65 -1.22 -12.21
N LEU A 127 -3.43 -0.75 -11.94
CA LEU A 127 -2.76 -0.89 -10.65
C LEU A 127 -2.66 0.48 -10.00
N LYS A 128 -3.07 0.59 -8.73
CA LYS A 128 -2.84 1.81 -7.94
C LYS A 128 -1.67 1.59 -7.00
N VAL A 129 -0.63 2.42 -7.14
CA VAL A 129 0.52 2.44 -6.23
C VAL A 129 0.07 2.83 -4.82
N ILE A 130 0.46 2.03 -3.83
CA ILE A 130 0.06 2.27 -2.43
C ILE A 130 1.05 3.22 -1.78
N ALA A 131 0.85 4.54 -1.97
CA ALA A 131 1.79 5.57 -1.48
C ALA A 131 2.12 5.50 0.03
N HIS A 132 1.18 5.03 0.85
CA HIS A 132 1.40 4.88 2.30
C HIS A 132 2.38 3.76 2.67
N LEU A 133 2.64 2.82 1.76
CA LEU A 133 3.62 1.75 1.92
C LEU A 133 5.03 2.30 2.15
N TYR A 134 5.43 3.30 1.35
CA TYR A 134 6.75 3.94 1.44
C TYR A 134 7.03 4.62 2.79
N PHE A 135 5.99 5.08 3.49
CA PHE A 135 6.13 5.65 4.83
C PHE A 135 6.17 4.57 5.91
N LEU A 136 5.37 3.51 5.75
CA LEU A 136 5.33 2.40 6.70
C LEU A 136 6.62 1.57 6.67
N GLU A 137 7.26 1.44 5.51
CA GLU A 137 8.53 0.74 5.34
C GLU A 137 9.67 1.39 6.14
N LYS A 138 9.70 2.72 6.20
CA LYS A 138 10.74 3.47 6.92
C LYS A 138 10.62 3.36 8.45
N ILE A 139 9.57 2.74 8.95
CA ILE A 139 9.38 2.59 10.39
C ILE A 139 10.21 1.41 10.89
N ASP A 140 11.12 1.69 11.82
CA ASP A 140 11.92 0.65 12.47
C ASP A 140 11.04 -0.29 13.32
N TYR A 141 11.19 -1.60 13.10
CA TYR A 141 10.51 -2.67 13.82
C TYR A 141 10.69 -2.58 15.35
N SER A 142 11.90 -2.29 15.81
CA SER A 142 12.23 -2.15 17.23
C SER A 142 11.51 -0.97 17.88
N VAL A 143 11.40 0.15 17.14
CA VAL A 143 10.66 1.34 17.56
C VAL A 143 9.17 1.01 17.62
N PHE A 144 8.63 0.32 16.62
CA PHE A 144 7.23 -0.11 16.59
C PHE A 144 6.89 -0.99 17.81
N LEU A 145 7.70 -2.02 18.06
CA LEU A 145 7.59 -2.91 19.22
C LEU A 145 7.60 -2.13 20.54
N LYS A 146 8.58 -1.25 20.75
CA LYS A 146 8.72 -0.47 21.99
C LYS A 146 7.51 0.42 22.29
N HIS A 147 6.84 0.91 21.25
CA HIS A 147 5.66 1.76 21.42
C HIS A 147 4.37 0.94 21.63
N TYR A 148 4.19 -0.18 20.92
CA TYR A 148 2.95 -0.97 20.96
C TYR A 148 2.94 -2.07 22.03
N VAL A 149 4.10 -2.64 22.37
CA VAL A 149 4.26 -3.81 23.24
C VAL A 149 4.91 -3.39 24.56
N ARG A 150 4.11 -3.10 25.60
CA ARG A 150 4.64 -2.71 26.92
C ARG A 150 4.12 -3.59 28.05
N CYS A 151 2.80 -3.60 28.29
CA CYS A 151 2.16 -4.45 29.29
C CYS A 151 0.78 -4.92 28.77
N CYS A 152 0.33 -6.10 29.22
CA CYS A 152 -0.88 -6.83 28.82
C CYS A 152 -0.93 -7.28 27.35
N ASN A 153 -1.25 -8.57 27.15
CA ASN A 153 -1.34 -9.23 25.83
C ASN A 153 -0.07 -9.06 24.97
N LYS A 154 1.10 -9.16 25.61
CA LYS A 154 2.42 -8.95 24.98
C LYS A 154 2.60 -9.84 23.75
N SER A 155 2.36 -11.14 23.91
CA SER A 155 2.45 -12.14 22.83
C SER A 155 1.56 -11.77 21.63
N LEU A 156 0.27 -11.47 21.88
CA LEU A 156 -0.67 -11.09 20.83
C LEU A 156 -0.23 -9.82 20.08
N LYS A 157 0.21 -8.79 20.81
CA LYS A 157 0.65 -7.52 20.19
C LYS A 157 1.96 -7.67 19.45
N THR A 158 2.91 -8.47 19.95
CA THR A 158 4.14 -8.79 19.23
C THR A 158 3.81 -9.48 17.91
N LYS A 159 2.97 -10.53 17.93
CA LYS A 159 2.51 -11.20 16.71
C LYS A 159 1.86 -10.23 15.73
N ALA A 160 0.99 -9.34 16.21
CA ALA A 160 0.36 -8.32 15.37
C ALA A 160 1.37 -7.35 14.75
N VAL A 161 2.40 -6.93 15.49
CA VAL A 161 3.47 -6.09 14.93
C VAL A 161 4.27 -6.86 13.88
N THR A 162 4.70 -8.09 14.16
CA THR A 162 5.42 -8.93 13.17
C THR A 162 4.60 -9.11 11.89
N GLU A 163 3.31 -9.40 12.03
CA GLU A 163 2.40 -9.56 10.89
C GLU A 163 2.25 -8.27 10.06
N VAL A 164 2.24 -7.09 10.68
CA VAL A 164 2.22 -5.81 9.94
C VAL A 164 3.42 -5.71 9.00
N PHE A 165 4.62 -6.00 9.50
CA PHE A 165 5.85 -5.92 8.70
C PHE A 165 5.88 -6.98 7.60
N GLN A 166 5.40 -8.19 7.88
CA GLN A 166 5.24 -9.24 6.87
C GLN A 166 4.28 -8.80 5.75
N ILE A 167 3.11 -8.24 6.10
CA ILE A 167 2.14 -7.74 5.12
C ILE A 167 2.75 -6.63 4.26
N ILE A 168 3.44 -5.66 4.88
CA ILE A 168 4.10 -4.57 4.16
C ILE A 168 5.15 -5.12 3.19
N GLY A 169 6.02 -6.02 3.65
CA GLY A 169 7.05 -6.64 2.82
C GLY A 169 6.46 -7.41 1.63
N SER A 170 5.49 -8.28 1.89
CA SER A 170 4.86 -9.07 0.82
C SER A 170 4.12 -8.20 -0.21
N ILE A 171 3.42 -7.15 0.23
CA ILE A 171 2.74 -6.23 -0.70
C ILE A 171 3.77 -5.48 -1.54
N LYS A 172 4.87 -5.02 -0.94
CA LYS A 172 5.95 -4.32 -1.64
C LYS A 172 6.56 -5.18 -2.75
N GLU A 173 7.02 -6.37 -2.39
CA GLU A 173 7.66 -7.29 -3.33
C GLU A 173 6.73 -7.63 -4.51
N MET A 174 5.45 -7.88 -4.23
CA MET A 174 4.48 -8.13 -5.30
C MET A 174 4.13 -6.88 -6.11
N GLU A 175 4.06 -5.69 -5.51
CA GLU A 175 3.79 -4.43 -6.22
C GLU A 175 4.95 -4.07 -7.16
N GLU A 176 6.20 -4.18 -6.71
CA GLU A 176 7.39 -3.95 -7.54
C GLU A 176 7.49 -4.98 -8.68
N GLY A 177 7.26 -6.26 -8.39
CA GLY A 177 7.22 -7.30 -9.42
C GLY A 177 6.10 -7.08 -10.43
N ALA A 178 4.92 -6.68 -9.97
CA ALA A 178 3.78 -6.39 -10.83
C ALA A 178 4.00 -5.16 -11.72
N LEU A 179 4.62 -4.10 -11.21
CA LEU A 179 4.98 -2.91 -12.00
C LEU A 179 5.95 -3.27 -13.12
N LYS A 180 7.01 -4.03 -12.82
CA LYS A 180 7.98 -4.49 -13.82
C LYS A 180 7.32 -5.38 -14.88
N ASN A 181 6.44 -6.28 -14.46
CA ASN A 181 5.72 -7.16 -15.38
C ASN A 181 4.70 -6.37 -16.24
N MET A 182 4.09 -5.32 -15.69
CA MET A 182 3.13 -4.47 -16.40
C MET A 182 3.77 -3.79 -17.62
N GLU A 183 5.00 -3.28 -17.47
CA GLU A 183 5.76 -2.68 -18.58
C GLU A 183 6.02 -3.71 -19.69
N ASN A 184 6.59 -4.87 -19.33
CA ASN A 184 6.87 -5.96 -20.27
C ASN A 184 5.61 -6.44 -21.02
N PHE A 185 4.49 -6.59 -20.30
CA PHE A 185 3.22 -7.00 -20.91
C PHE A 185 2.63 -5.94 -21.80
N THR A 186 2.79 -4.66 -21.46
CA THR A 186 2.32 -3.54 -22.29
C THR A 186 3.06 -3.51 -23.61
N ASP A 187 4.39 -3.64 -23.60
CA ASP A 187 5.20 -3.65 -24.81
C ASP A 187 4.87 -4.86 -25.70
N LEU A 188 4.75 -6.05 -25.09
CA LEU A 188 4.40 -7.27 -25.80
C LEU A 188 2.99 -7.17 -26.42
N LEU A 189 2.02 -6.66 -25.66
CA LEU A 189 0.65 -6.45 -26.14
C LEU A 189 0.62 -5.48 -27.33
N ASN A 190 1.27 -4.32 -27.18
CA ASN A 190 1.32 -3.29 -28.22
C ASN A 190 1.90 -3.84 -29.52
N LYS A 191 3.04 -4.53 -29.43
CA LYS A 191 3.68 -5.16 -30.59
C LYS A 191 2.75 -6.15 -31.29
N ARG A 192 2.11 -7.05 -30.54
CA ARG A 192 1.22 -8.06 -31.12
C ARG A 192 -0.07 -7.47 -31.69
N GLN A 193 -0.60 -6.43 -31.06
CA GLN A 193 -1.75 -5.70 -31.59
C GLN A 193 -1.37 -4.97 -32.89
N GLU A 194 -0.20 -4.34 -32.95
CA GLU A 194 0.30 -3.68 -34.15
C GLU A 194 0.51 -4.67 -35.30
N ASP A 195 1.16 -5.82 -35.05
CA ASP A 195 1.33 -6.90 -36.04
C ASP A 195 -0.03 -7.34 -36.63
N TYR A 196 -1.02 -7.55 -35.75
CA TYR A 196 -2.36 -7.99 -36.14
C TYR A 196 -3.12 -6.91 -36.93
N LEU A 197 -3.16 -5.67 -36.42
CA LEU A 197 -3.93 -4.59 -37.01
C LEU A 197 -3.32 -4.13 -38.34
N THR A 198 -2.00 -4.11 -38.46
CA THR A 198 -1.30 -3.79 -39.71
C THR A 198 -1.61 -4.83 -40.78
N SER A 199 -1.53 -6.12 -40.42
CA SER A 199 -1.87 -7.21 -41.35
C SER A 199 -3.35 -7.17 -41.75
N LEU A 200 -4.26 -6.89 -40.81
CA LEU A 200 -5.69 -6.72 -41.09
C LEU A 200 -5.95 -5.55 -42.05
N PHE A 201 -5.27 -4.42 -41.84
CA PHE A 201 -5.36 -3.25 -42.73
C PHE A 201 -4.87 -3.56 -44.15
N GLU A 202 -3.77 -4.31 -44.29
CA GLU A 202 -3.28 -4.72 -45.60
C GLU A 202 -4.20 -5.74 -46.28
N ILE A 203 -4.88 -6.62 -45.53
CA ILE A 203 -5.96 -7.47 -46.07
C ILE A 203 -7.09 -6.62 -46.63
N GLU A 204 -7.59 -5.63 -45.87
CA GLU A 204 -8.62 -4.72 -46.35
C GLU A 204 -8.19 -4.02 -47.64
N ARG A 205 -6.98 -3.46 -47.64
CA ARG A 205 -6.42 -2.78 -48.81
C ARG A 205 -6.28 -3.71 -50.02
N PHE A 206 -5.89 -4.97 -49.80
CA PHE A 206 -5.79 -5.98 -50.84
C PHE A 206 -7.15 -6.26 -51.47
N PHE A 207 -8.21 -6.44 -50.67
CA PHE A 207 -9.57 -6.64 -51.15
C PHE A 207 -10.14 -5.41 -51.86
N GLU A 208 -9.93 -4.21 -51.31
CA GLU A 208 -10.47 -2.97 -51.87
C GLU A 208 -9.80 -2.53 -53.17
N ARG A 209 -8.49 -2.80 -53.35
CA ARG A 209 -7.72 -2.26 -54.48
C ARG A 209 -7.32 -3.30 -55.52
N ASN A 210 -6.97 -4.51 -55.09
CA ASN A 210 -6.26 -5.47 -55.93
C ASN A 210 -7.11 -6.70 -56.26
N PHE A 211 -7.93 -7.18 -55.32
CA PHE A 211 -8.57 -8.48 -55.47
C PHE A 211 -9.62 -8.52 -56.58
N LEU A 212 -10.40 -7.45 -56.71
CA LEU A 212 -11.43 -7.34 -57.75
C LEU A 212 -10.83 -7.33 -59.16
N THR A 213 -9.62 -6.78 -59.32
CA THR A 213 -8.93 -6.63 -60.61
C THR A 213 -8.06 -7.82 -61.01
N LEU A 214 -7.81 -8.77 -60.10
CA LEU A 214 -7.07 -10.01 -60.41
C LEU A 214 -7.84 -10.87 -61.43
N LYS A 215 -7.26 -11.07 -62.62
CA LYS A 215 -7.84 -11.87 -63.71
C LYS A 215 -7.45 -13.35 -63.70
N VAL A 216 -6.42 -13.72 -62.95
CA VAL A 216 -5.71 -15.00 -63.09
C VAL A 216 -6.02 -15.98 -61.96
N VAL A 217 -6.82 -15.56 -60.97
CA VAL A 217 -7.21 -16.39 -59.83
C VAL A 217 -8.40 -17.27 -60.22
N ASP A 218 -8.38 -18.54 -59.82
CA ASP A 218 -9.52 -19.45 -59.96
C ASP A 218 -10.81 -18.79 -59.45
N TYR A 219 -11.84 -18.83 -60.30
CA TYR A 219 -13.11 -18.14 -60.08
C TYR A 219 -13.80 -18.56 -58.78
N ALA A 220 -13.70 -19.84 -58.39
CA ALA A 220 -14.29 -20.35 -57.16
C ALA A 220 -13.64 -19.73 -55.92
N VAL A 221 -12.30 -19.68 -55.91
CA VAL A 221 -11.50 -19.06 -54.82
C VAL A 221 -11.80 -17.59 -54.70
N LYS A 222 -11.86 -16.91 -55.85
CA LYS A 222 -12.14 -15.48 -55.92
C LYS A 222 -13.52 -15.18 -55.34
N GLN A 223 -14.55 -15.95 -55.71
CA GLN A 223 -15.90 -15.76 -55.17
C GLN A 223 -16.00 -16.07 -53.67
N GLU A 224 -15.36 -17.14 -53.20
CA GLU A 224 -15.35 -17.51 -51.78
C GLU A 224 -14.71 -16.40 -50.93
N CYS A 225 -13.53 -15.93 -51.32
CA CYS A 225 -12.82 -14.83 -50.65
C CYS A 225 -13.61 -13.51 -50.66
N ILE A 226 -14.24 -13.14 -51.79
CA ILE A 226 -15.09 -11.93 -51.88
C ILE A 226 -16.30 -12.04 -50.94
N THR A 227 -16.94 -13.21 -50.92
CA THR A 227 -18.12 -13.46 -50.08
C THR A 227 -17.77 -13.32 -48.61
N ILE A 228 -16.67 -13.93 -48.17
CA ILE A 228 -16.15 -13.82 -46.80
C ILE A 228 -15.89 -12.34 -46.45
N TYR A 229 -15.16 -11.63 -47.29
CA TYR A 229 -14.81 -10.23 -47.04
C TYR A 229 -16.05 -9.33 -46.96
N ASN A 230 -16.99 -9.47 -47.88
CA ASN A 230 -18.22 -8.67 -47.90
C ASN A 230 -19.10 -8.94 -46.67
N ASN A 231 -19.23 -10.22 -46.26
CA ASN A 231 -19.98 -10.60 -45.07
C ASN A 231 -19.36 -10.02 -43.79
N TRP A 232 -18.04 -10.01 -43.68
CA TRP A 232 -17.38 -9.36 -42.54
C TRP A 232 -17.48 -7.83 -42.61
N ARG A 233 -17.37 -7.24 -43.80
CA ARG A 233 -17.39 -5.79 -44.01
C ARG A 233 -18.69 -5.15 -43.53
N THR A 234 -19.83 -5.82 -43.68
CA THR A 234 -21.12 -5.33 -43.16
C THR A 234 -21.16 -5.30 -41.63
N LEU A 235 -20.34 -6.12 -40.96
CA LEU A 235 -20.18 -6.20 -39.51
C LEU A 235 -18.97 -5.39 -39.00
N ARG A 236 -18.33 -4.60 -39.87
CA ARG A 236 -17.07 -3.91 -39.57
C ARG A 236 -17.19 -2.85 -38.48
N HIS A 237 -18.35 -2.21 -38.35
CA HIS A 237 -18.53 -1.11 -37.41
C HIS A 237 -18.48 -1.53 -35.93
N ASP A 238 -18.55 -2.84 -35.66
CA ASP A 238 -18.46 -3.44 -34.32
C ASP A 238 -17.09 -4.12 -34.05
N THR A 239 -16.05 -3.88 -34.87
CA THR A 239 -14.89 -4.78 -34.92
C THR A 239 -13.95 -4.71 -33.72
N PHE A 240 -14.15 -5.66 -32.82
CA PHE A 240 -13.13 -6.20 -31.94
C PHE A 240 -12.20 -7.16 -32.70
N ILE A 241 -10.97 -7.35 -32.21
CA ILE A 241 -9.99 -8.30 -32.80
C ILE A 241 -10.60 -9.70 -32.93
N ALA A 242 -11.42 -10.14 -31.97
CA ALA A 242 -12.15 -11.41 -32.04
C ALA A 242 -13.18 -11.47 -33.18
N ASN A 243 -13.84 -10.36 -33.51
CA ASN A 243 -14.79 -10.31 -34.61
C ASN A 243 -14.07 -10.48 -35.95
N SER A 244 -12.99 -9.73 -36.19
CA SER A 244 -12.19 -9.89 -37.41
C SER A 244 -11.55 -11.27 -37.48
N PHE A 245 -11.06 -11.81 -36.37
CA PHE A 245 -10.49 -13.15 -36.36
C PHE A 245 -11.51 -14.23 -36.77
N ASN A 246 -12.65 -14.26 -36.11
CA ASN A 246 -13.65 -15.31 -36.31
C ASN A 246 -14.40 -15.19 -37.64
N ASN A 247 -14.67 -13.96 -38.11
CA ASN A 247 -15.54 -13.72 -39.26
C ASN A 247 -14.79 -13.36 -40.55
N LEU A 248 -13.50 -13.02 -40.48
CA LEU A 248 -12.66 -12.74 -41.65
C LEU A 248 -11.45 -13.67 -41.71
N ILE A 249 -10.57 -13.64 -40.70
CA ILE A 249 -9.26 -14.30 -40.77
C ILE A 249 -9.39 -15.82 -40.85
N VAL A 250 -10.15 -16.44 -39.95
CA VAL A 250 -10.33 -17.91 -39.94
C VAL A 250 -11.00 -18.39 -41.24
N PRO A 251 -12.13 -17.81 -41.70
CA PRO A 251 -12.73 -18.22 -42.97
C PRO A 251 -11.80 -18.01 -44.17
N LEU A 252 -11.06 -16.88 -44.24
CA LEU A 252 -10.08 -16.66 -45.31
C LEU A 252 -8.96 -17.69 -45.28
N LYS A 253 -8.44 -18.03 -44.10
CA LYS A 253 -7.39 -19.05 -43.98
C LYS A 253 -7.86 -20.40 -44.53
N VAL A 254 -9.07 -20.82 -44.14
CA VAL A 254 -9.70 -22.05 -44.61
C VAL A 254 -9.93 -22.03 -46.12
N ALA A 255 -10.38 -20.90 -46.68
CA ALA A 255 -10.57 -20.75 -48.12
C ALA A 255 -9.24 -20.85 -48.87
N LEU A 256 -8.20 -20.15 -48.41
CA LEU A 256 -6.89 -20.13 -49.06
C LEU A 256 -6.15 -21.48 -48.96
N ASP A 257 -6.28 -22.19 -47.83
CA ASP A 257 -5.65 -23.50 -47.64
C ASP A 257 -6.18 -24.59 -48.59
N LYS A 258 -7.37 -24.41 -49.16
CA LYS A 258 -7.89 -25.29 -50.22
C LYS A 258 -7.14 -25.12 -51.55
N PHE A 259 -6.44 -23.99 -51.75
CA PHE A 259 -5.81 -23.62 -53.00
C PHE A 259 -4.34 -23.18 -52.82
N PRO A 260 -3.46 -24.06 -52.30
CA PRO A 260 -2.09 -23.70 -51.92
C PRO A 260 -1.16 -23.36 -53.10
N ASN A 261 -1.59 -23.60 -54.34
CA ASN A 261 -0.78 -23.40 -55.54
C ASN A 261 -1.07 -22.07 -56.26
N GLU A 262 -2.01 -21.25 -55.78
CA GLU A 262 -2.40 -20.00 -56.43
C GLU A 262 -1.46 -18.84 -56.05
N LYS A 263 -0.38 -18.68 -56.81
CA LYS A 263 0.68 -17.67 -56.56
C LYS A 263 0.17 -16.23 -56.48
N ASN A 264 -0.92 -15.90 -57.17
CA ASN A 264 -1.49 -14.56 -57.14
C ASN A 264 -2.10 -14.21 -55.77
N LEU A 265 -2.28 -15.21 -54.90
CA LEU A 265 -2.81 -15.07 -53.55
C LEU A 265 -1.74 -15.16 -52.46
N ASP A 266 -0.47 -15.38 -52.80
CA ASP A 266 0.62 -15.54 -51.82
C ASP A 266 0.68 -14.36 -50.85
N SER A 267 0.53 -13.13 -51.34
CA SER A 267 0.51 -11.95 -50.47
C SER A 267 -0.65 -11.97 -49.47
N LEU A 268 -1.86 -12.33 -49.93
CA LEU A 268 -3.03 -12.43 -49.05
C LEU A 268 -2.85 -13.56 -48.05
N TYR A 269 -2.29 -14.70 -48.48
CA TYR A 269 -1.98 -15.83 -47.62
C TYR A 269 -1.07 -15.43 -46.47
N ILE A 270 0.03 -14.73 -46.77
CA ILE A 270 0.99 -14.26 -45.76
C ILE A 270 0.31 -13.32 -44.75
N MET A 271 -0.50 -12.36 -45.22
CA MET A 271 -1.20 -11.42 -44.33
C MET A 271 -2.21 -12.14 -43.43
N VAL A 272 -3.00 -13.06 -43.98
CA VAL A 272 -3.97 -13.87 -43.24
C VAL A 272 -3.28 -14.76 -42.23
N ASP A 273 -2.17 -15.41 -42.62
CA ASP A 273 -1.39 -16.26 -41.72
C ASP A 273 -0.75 -15.48 -40.57
N ASN A 274 -0.27 -14.25 -40.82
CA ASN A 274 0.21 -13.35 -39.77
C ASN A 274 -0.88 -13.02 -38.74
N CYS A 275 -2.09 -12.63 -39.19
CA CYS A 275 -3.23 -12.43 -38.29
C CYS A 275 -3.61 -13.72 -37.56
N TYR A 276 -3.60 -14.85 -38.28
CA TYR A 276 -3.99 -16.16 -37.75
C TYR A 276 -3.09 -16.60 -36.60
N ARG A 277 -1.78 -16.37 -36.71
CA ARG A 277 -0.78 -16.67 -35.67
C ARG A 277 -0.76 -15.64 -34.54
N ALA A 278 -0.97 -14.36 -34.83
CA ALA A 278 -0.92 -13.30 -33.83
C ALA A 278 -2.10 -13.35 -32.85
N TYR A 279 -3.27 -13.87 -33.27
CA TYR A 279 -4.46 -13.91 -32.41
C TYR A 279 -4.34 -14.85 -31.19
N PRO A 280 -3.88 -16.12 -31.32
CA PRO A 280 -3.57 -16.97 -30.17
C PRO A 280 -2.53 -16.34 -29.23
N ASP A 281 -1.52 -15.66 -29.77
CA ASP A 281 -0.51 -14.94 -28.98
C ASP A 281 -1.17 -13.82 -28.16
N LEU A 282 -2.07 -13.03 -28.76
CA LEU A 282 -2.83 -11.99 -28.04
C LEU A 282 -3.70 -12.58 -26.92
N GLN A 283 -4.37 -13.72 -27.17
CA GLN A 283 -5.13 -14.42 -26.13
C GLN A 283 -4.22 -14.95 -25.01
N HIS A 284 -3.03 -15.44 -25.36
CA HIS A 284 -2.05 -15.92 -24.40
C HIS A 284 -1.55 -14.77 -23.51
N VAL A 285 -1.21 -13.62 -24.09
CA VAL A 285 -0.81 -12.42 -23.35
C VAL A 285 -1.91 -11.94 -22.42
N ASP A 286 -3.16 -11.88 -22.87
CA ASP A 286 -4.31 -11.53 -22.02
C ASP A 286 -4.44 -12.47 -20.81
N ARG A 287 -4.28 -13.79 -21.02
CA ARG A 287 -4.29 -14.78 -19.91
C ARG A 287 -3.10 -14.58 -18.97
N LEU A 288 -1.90 -14.36 -19.50
CA LEU A 288 -0.69 -14.13 -18.70
C LEU A 288 -0.81 -12.89 -17.83
N ILE A 289 -1.36 -11.80 -18.37
CA ILE A 289 -1.67 -10.58 -17.61
C ILE A 289 -2.59 -10.96 -16.46
N LYS A 290 -3.75 -11.58 -16.74
CA LYS A 290 -4.72 -11.96 -15.71
C LYS A 290 -4.11 -12.86 -14.62
N SER A 291 -3.32 -13.87 -15.00
CA SER A 291 -2.69 -14.78 -14.05
C SER A 291 -1.64 -14.11 -13.18
N ASN A 292 -0.90 -13.11 -13.69
CA ASN A 292 0.12 -12.40 -12.91
C ASN A 292 -0.49 -11.47 -11.88
N PHE A 293 -1.63 -10.86 -12.19
CA PHE A 293 -2.24 -9.87 -11.32
C PHE A 293 -3.29 -10.43 -10.34
N GLN A 294 -3.85 -11.60 -10.60
CA GLN A 294 -4.79 -12.27 -9.69
C GLN A 294 -4.20 -12.51 -8.28
N PRO A 295 -2.95 -12.99 -8.12
CA PRO A 295 -2.32 -13.11 -6.80
C PRO A 295 -2.23 -11.79 -6.05
N LEU A 296 -1.91 -10.70 -6.75
CA LEU A 296 -1.80 -9.36 -6.15
C LEU A 296 -3.17 -8.84 -5.67
N ALA A 297 -4.23 -9.10 -6.42
CA ALA A 297 -5.59 -8.76 -6.01
C ALA A 297 -6.00 -9.51 -4.73
N GLN A 298 -5.69 -10.81 -4.66
CA GLN A 298 -5.96 -11.65 -3.48
C GLN A 298 -5.13 -11.20 -2.27
N LEU A 299 -3.83 -10.92 -2.48
CA LEU A 299 -2.94 -10.44 -1.43
C LEU A 299 -3.43 -9.10 -0.88
N SER A 300 -3.85 -8.18 -1.74
CA SER A 300 -4.39 -6.86 -1.35
C SER A 300 -5.64 -7.00 -0.48
N TYR A 301 -6.57 -7.89 -0.83
CA TYR A 301 -7.75 -8.15 -0.01
C TYR A 301 -7.40 -8.75 1.35
N HIS A 302 -6.47 -9.70 1.36
CA HIS A 302 -6.00 -10.35 2.58
C HIS A 302 -5.26 -9.36 3.51
N ALA A 303 -4.39 -8.52 2.95
CA ALA A 303 -3.70 -7.44 3.64
C ALA A 303 -4.70 -6.46 4.27
N TYR A 304 -5.75 -6.06 3.54
CA TYR A 304 -6.84 -5.24 4.07
C TYR A 304 -7.51 -5.89 5.29
N ARG A 305 -7.91 -7.16 5.17
CA ARG A 305 -8.59 -7.90 6.23
C ARG A 305 -7.72 -8.05 7.47
N LYS A 306 -6.46 -8.49 7.30
CA LYS A 306 -5.53 -8.69 8.40
C LYS A 306 -5.18 -7.37 9.08
N THR A 307 -4.90 -6.32 8.32
CA THR A 307 -4.59 -4.99 8.88
C THR A 307 -5.76 -4.45 9.70
N LYS A 308 -7.02 -4.67 9.27
CA LYS A 308 -8.19 -4.33 10.08
C LYS A 308 -8.26 -5.07 11.42
N VAL A 309 -7.89 -6.35 11.46
CA VAL A 309 -7.83 -7.13 12.71
C VAL A 309 -6.71 -6.60 13.60
N ILE A 310 -5.53 -6.31 13.05
CA ILE A 310 -4.39 -5.76 13.77
C ILE A 310 -4.74 -4.39 14.37
N LEU A 311 -5.42 -3.51 13.63
CA LEU A 311 -5.91 -2.22 14.16
C LEU A 311 -6.84 -2.40 15.37
N LYS A 312 -7.70 -3.43 15.37
CA LYS A 312 -8.53 -3.77 16.54
C LYS A 312 -7.67 -4.23 17.72
N ILE A 313 -6.65 -5.07 17.49
CA ILE A 313 -5.70 -5.51 18.53
C ILE A 313 -4.96 -4.31 19.13
N PHE A 314 -4.63 -3.31 18.32
CA PHE A 314 -4.03 -2.05 18.76
C PHE A 314 -5.02 -1.08 19.42
N GLY A 315 -6.30 -1.45 19.52
CA GLY A 315 -7.33 -0.63 20.16
C GLY A 315 -7.75 0.58 19.32
N TYR A 316 -7.46 0.59 18.03
CA TYR A 316 -7.88 1.66 17.14
C TYR A 316 -9.38 1.54 16.84
N LYS A 317 -10.18 2.41 17.45
CA LYS A 317 -11.57 2.66 17.08
C LYS A 317 -11.60 3.90 16.21
N LYS A 318 -12.00 3.76 14.94
CA LYS A 318 -12.29 4.92 14.09
C LYS A 318 -13.46 5.66 14.75
N TYR A 319 -13.25 6.88 15.22
CA TYR A 319 -14.38 7.75 15.53
C TYR A 319 -15.14 7.94 14.23
N LYS A 320 -16.43 7.57 14.20
CA LYS A 320 -17.32 8.00 13.12
C LYS A 320 -17.30 9.54 13.18
N ALA A 321 -16.66 10.14 12.18
CA ALA A 321 -16.93 11.53 11.83
C ALA A 321 -18.31 11.57 11.20
#